data_AF-A0A7K2QCP8-F1
#
_entry.id   AF-A0A7K2QCP8-F1
#
_cell.length_a   1.000
_cell.length_b   1.000
_cell.length_c   1.000
_cell.angle_alpha   90.00
_cell.angle_beta   90.00
_cell.angle_gamma   90.00
#
_symmetry.space_group_name_H-M   'P 1'
#
loop_
_entity.id
_entity.type
_entity.pdbx_description
1 polymer ?
#
loop_
_entity_poly.entity_id
_entity_poly.type
_entity_poly.pdbx_seq_one_letter_code
_entity_poly.pdbx_strand_id
1 'polypeptide(L)'
;KPLVVDEAWGAHLPFHPDLPTWAMDAGADVCVTSVHKMGSGLEQSSVFHLQGDLVKPEVLKSREDLLGTTSPSVLVYAALDGWRRQMVEQGKALYDDALDLARQLREQIARIDGMRVHGREDFCGPGKAADADPLQIIIDISAWNVTGYRAADWLRRHHRVNLHLADHRRISAQLTHADDERSARVLLTALTDLAAHV
;
A
#
# COMPACT_ATOMS: atom_id res chain seq x y z
N LYS A 1 -6.54 27.09 9.26
CA LYS A 1 -7.22 25.93 9.89
C LYS A 1 -6.28 24.75 9.74
N PRO A 2 -6.14 23.84 10.73
CA PRO A 2 -5.25 22.70 10.59
C PRO A 2 -5.74 21.76 9.49
N LEU A 3 -4.81 21.20 8.72
CA LEU A 3 -5.03 20.13 7.77
C LEU A 3 -4.66 18.79 8.42
N VAL A 4 -5.64 17.90 8.49
CA VAL A 4 -5.47 16.53 8.97
C VAL A 4 -5.62 15.59 7.79
N VAL A 5 -4.63 14.74 7.55
CA VAL A 5 -4.62 13.77 6.45
C VAL A 5 -4.75 12.36 7.01
N ASP A 6 -5.72 11.61 6.49
CA ASP A 6 -5.78 10.16 6.66
C ASP A 6 -4.88 9.52 5.60
N GLU A 7 -3.70 9.10 6.03
CA GLU A 7 -2.69 8.43 5.23
C GLU A 7 -2.56 6.98 5.69
N ALA A 8 -3.70 6.31 5.96
CA ALA A 8 -3.69 4.95 6.48
C ALA A 8 -2.86 3.97 5.62
N TRP A 9 -2.83 4.17 4.30
CA TRP A 9 -2.07 3.37 3.34
C TRP A 9 -0.70 3.96 2.97
N GLY A 10 -0.25 5.06 3.57
CA GLY A 10 0.99 5.73 3.16
C GLY A 10 2.16 5.60 4.15
N ALA A 11 2.12 4.63 5.07
CA ALA A 11 3.19 4.44 6.05
C ALA A 11 4.58 4.23 5.43
N HIS A 12 4.67 3.75 4.18
CA HIS A 12 5.91 3.51 3.45
C HIS A 12 6.46 4.72 2.69
N LEU A 13 5.60 5.68 2.35
CA LEU A 13 5.90 6.83 1.49
C LEU A 13 7.15 7.65 1.91
N PRO A 14 7.42 7.89 3.21
CA PRO A 14 8.55 8.74 3.61
C PRO A 14 9.93 8.15 3.32
N PHE A 15 10.01 6.85 3.00
CA PHE A 15 11.27 6.10 3.04
C PHE A 15 11.95 5.94 1.67
N HIS A 16 11.37 6.49 0.60
CA HIS A 16 11.96 6.42 -0.73
C HIS A 16 11.55 7.61 -1.62
N PRO A 17 12.47 8.26 -2.37
CA PRO A 17 12.16 9.42 -3.21
C PRO A 17 11.26 9.13 -4.41
N ASP A 18 11.25 7.89 -4.90
CA ASP A 18 10.39 7.47 -6.02
C ASP A 18 8.96 7.06 -5.58
N LEU A 19 8.66 7.11 -4.28
CA LEU A 19 7.29 6.96 -3.79
C LEU A 19 6.57 8.34 -3.79
N PRO A 20 5.22 8.35 -3.81
CA PRO A 20 4.46 9.58 -3.65
C PRO A 20 4.87 10.40 -2.42
N THR A 21 4.81 11.72 -2.52
CA THR A 21 5.05 12.61 -1.38
C THR A 21 4.05 12.32 -0.26
N TRP A 22 4.56 11.99 0.93
CA TRP A 22 3.73 11.78 2.11
C TRP A 22 3.21 13.10 2.69
N ALA A 23 2.14 13.03 3.47
CA ALA A 23 1.38 14.19 3.92
C ALA A 23 2.19 15.22 4.69
N MET A 24 3.19 14.79 5.48
CA MET A 24 3.99 15.72 6.28
C MET A 24 4.93 16.56 5.40
N ASP A 25 5.58 15.98 4.39
CA ASP A 25 6.38 16.77 3.44
C ASP A 25 5.51 17.70 2.59
N ALA A 26 4.23 17.35 2.39
CA ALA A 26 3.24 18.20 1.74
C ALA A 26 2.67 19.32 2.64
N GLY A 27 3.11 19.42 3.90
CA GLY A 27 2.73 20.49 4.82
C GLY A 27 1.44 20.26 5.60
N ALA A 28 0.98 19.02 5.75
CA ALA A 28 -0.13 18.70 6.66
C ALA A 28 0.28 18.93 8.12
N ASP A 29 -0.65 19.40 8.96
CA ASP A 29 -0.37 19.60 10.40
C ASP A 29 -0.39 18.26 11.16
N VAL A 30 -1.29 17.36 10.77
CA VAL A 30 -1.40 16.01 11.33
C VAL A 30 -1.57 14.99 10.20
N CYS A 31 -0.80 13.90 10.25
CA CYS A 31 -0.95 12.75 9.38
C CYS A 31 -1.19 11.48 10.20
N VAL A 32 -2.21 10.69 9.84
CA VAL A 32 -2.52 9.42 10.51
C VAL A 32 -2.18 8.26 9.60
N THR A 33 -1.23 7.43 10.02
CA THR A 33 -0.79 6.26 9.26
C THR A 33 -1.20 4.96 9.97
N SER A 34 -1.67 3.96 9.22
CA SER A 34 -1.89 2.61 9.73
C SER A 34 -0.66 1.76 9.43
N VAL A 35 0.22 1.63 10.42
CA VAL A 35 1.50 0.91 10.25
C VAL A 35 1.28 -0.57 9.93
N HIS A 36 0.20 -1.18 10.43
CA HIS A 36 -0.16 -2.56 10.09
C HIS A 36 -0.53 -2.79 8.61
N LYS A 37 -0.82 -1.73 7.84
CA LYS A 37 -1.18 -1.88 6.42
C LYS A 37 0.07 -1.92 5.54
N MET A 38 0.89 -0.87 5.60
CA MET A 38 2.01 -0.67 4.68
C MET A 38 3.38 -0.56 5.37
N GLY A 39 3.41 -0.68 6.71
CA GLY A 39 4.63 -0.59 7.51
C GLY A 39 4.93 -1.86 8.30
N SER A 40 4.53 -3.05 7.83
CA SER A 40 4.86 -4.33 8.50
C SER A 40 4.59 -4.36 10.02
N GLY A 41 3.63 -3.56 10.49
CA GLY A 41 3.24 -3.51 11.89
C GLY A 41 2.27 -4.63 12.24
N LEU A 42 2.13 -4.91 13.54
CA LEU A 42 1.06 -5.79 14.01
C LEU A 42 -0.30 -5.12 13.85
N GLU A 43 -1.35 -5.89 13.59
CA GLU A 43 -2.73 -5.40 13.51
C GLU A 43 -3.06 -4.44 14.66
N GLN A 44 -3.89 -3.43 14.35
CA GLN A 44 -4.22 -2.30 15.24
C GLN A 44 -3.11 -1.25 15.45
N SER A 45 -1.89 -1.46 14.93
CA SER A 45 -0.82 -0.45 15.04
C SER A 45 -1.04 0.75 14.11
N SER A 46 -0.93 1.96 14.66
CA SER A 46 -1.05 3.23 13.94
C SER A 46 -0.21 4.32 14.60
N VAL A 47 0.09 5.39 13.84
CA VAL A 47 0.87 6.54 14.33
C VAL A 47 0.22 7.84 13.87
N PHE A 48 0.09 8.79 14.80
CA PHE A 48 -0.18 10.20 14.52
C PHE A 48 1.15 10.94 14.37
N HIS A 49 1.43 11.46 13.19
CA HIS A 49 2.54 12.39 12.95
C HIS A 49 2.03 13.82 13.11
N LEU A 50 2.79 14.66 13.79
CA LEU A 50 2.42 16.03 14.12
C LEU A 50 3.56 16.98 13.75
N GLN A 51 3.25 18.09 13.08
CA GLN A 51 4.19 19.19 12.84
C GLN A 51 3.48 20.55 12.91
N GLY A 52 4.27 21.62 12.89
CA GLY A 52 3.76 22.98 12.95
C GLY A 52 3.21 23.36 14.34
N ASP A 53 2.41 24.42 14.38
CA ASP A 53 1.92 25.04 15.63
C ASP A 53 0.38 25.18 15.70
N LEU A 54 -0.35 24.77 14.67
CA LEU A 54 -1.81 24.86 14.63
C LEU A 54 -2.51 23.82 15.53
N VAL A 55 -1.83 22.70 15.83
CA VAL A 55 -2.31 21.67 16.77
C VAL A 55 -1.28 21.50 17.89
N LYS A 56 -1.72 21.80 19.11
CA LYS A 56 -0.88 21.62 20.30
C LYS A 56 -0.71 20.13 20.63
N PRO A 57 0.53 19.63 20.88
CA PRO A 57 0.76 18.23 21.21
C PRO A 57 -0.07 17.73 22.40
N GLU A 58 -0.29 18.57 23.41
CA GLU A 58 -1.06 18.21 24.61
C GLU A 58 -2.54 18.00 24.27
N VAL A 59 -3.07 18.77 23.32
CA VAL A 59 -4.44 18.58 22.85
C VAL A 59 -4.54 17.25 22.12
N LEU A 60 -3.64 16.96 21.18
CA LEU A 60 -3.64 15.70 20.43
C LEU A 60 -3.54 14.50 21.37
N LYS A 61 -2.58 14.52 22.31
CA LYS A 61 -2.45 13.49 23.35
C LYS A 61 -3.73 13.33 24.16
N SER A 62 -4.34 14.42 24.61
CA SER A 62 -5.59 14.34 25.39
C SER A 62 -6.75 13.72 24.61
N ARG A 63 -6.75 13.78 23.27
CA ARG A 63 -7.76 13.13 22.43
C ARG A 63 -7.45 11.65 22.24
N GLU A 64 -6.18 11.29 22.11
CA GLU A 64 -5.74 9.90 22.09
C GLU A 64 -6.06 9.20 23.41
N ASP A 65 -5.77 9.82 24.55
CA ASP A 65 -6.04 9.28 25.89
C ASP A 65 -7.55 8.97 26.13
N LEU A 66 -8.48 9.59 25.38
CA LEU A 66 -9.93 9.31 25.47
C LEU A 66 -10.34 8.02 24.76
N LEU A 67 -9.60 7.61 23.73
CA LEU A 67 -9.90 6.46 22.87
C LEU A 67 -8.97 5.28 23.15
N GLY A 68 -7.78 5.57 23.68
CA GLY A 68 -6.76 4.60 24.05
C GLY A 68 -7.19 3.72 25.23
N THR A 69 -6.64 2.51 25.25
CA THR A 69 -6.69 1.66 26.45
C THR A 69 -5.68 2.13 27.48
N THR A 70 -6.03 2.07 28.76
CA THR A 70 -5.08 2.32 29.86
C THR A 70 -4.07 1.19 30.05
N SER A 71 -4.28 0.06 29.38
CA SER A 71 -3.42 -1.13 29.41
C SER A 71 -3.03 -1.56 27.99
N PRO A 72 -2.19 -0.78 27.30
CA PRO A 72 -1.84 -1.09 25.93
C PRO A 72 -0.92 -2.31 25.82
N SER A 73 -1.00 -3.00 24.69
CA SER A 73 -0.14 -4.15 24.41
C SER A 73 1.30 -3.70 24.17
N VAL A 74 2.21 -4.12 25.04
CA VAL A 74 3.66 -3.87 24.89
C VAL A 74 4.19 -4.46 23.58
N LEU A 75 3.61 -5.57 23.09
CA LEU A 75 4.01 -6.18 21.82
C LEU A 75 3.70 -5.27 20.62
N VAL A 76 2.58 -4.55 20.64
CA VAL A 76 2.23 -3.61 19.57
C VAL A 76 3.22 -2.44 19.53
N TYR A 77 3.57 -1.90 20.70
CA TYR A 77 4.58 -0.83 20.77
C TYR A 77 5.98 -1.31 20.39
N ALA A 78 6.38 -2.50 20.81
CA ALA A 78 7.67 -3.07 20.42
C ALA A 78 7.76 -3.30 18.91
N ALA A 79 6.68 -3.78 18.28
CA ALA A 79 6.62 -3.95 16.83
C ALA A 79 6.66 -2.60 16.09
N LEU A 80 5.94 -1.58 16.60
CA LEU A 80 5.99 -0.21 16.06
C LEU A 80 7.39 0.38 16.12
N ASP A 81 8.08 0.27 17.26
CA ASP A 81 9.45 0.78 17.40
C ASP A 81 10.45 -0.01 16.54
N GLY A 82 10.28 -1.33 16.45
CA GLY A 82 11.06 -2.19 15.57
C GLY A 82 10.92 -1.80 14.10
N TRP A 83 9.68 -1.60 13.63
CA TRP A 83 9.41 -1.10 12.28
C TRP A 83 10.04 0.27 12.04
N ARG A 84 9.80 1.23 12.92
CA ARG A 84 10.37 2.59 12.82
C ARG A 84 11.88 2.52 12.67
N ARG A 85 12.55 1.71 13.50
CA ARG A 85 14.00 1.51 13.43
C ARG A 85 14.42 0.89 12.10
N GLN A 86 13.76 -0.17 11.64
CA GLN A 86 14.06 -0.82 10.37
C GLN A 86 13.94 0.15 9.19
N MET A 87 12.88 0.95 9.14
CA MET A 87 12.70 1.89 8.04
C MET A 87 13.73 3.02 8.05
N VAL A 88 14.15 3.51 9.22
CA VAL A 88 15.23 4.50 9.32
C VAL A 88 16.58 3.91 8.91
N GLU A 89 16.89 2.68 9.32
CA GLU A 89 18.20 2.06 9.04
C GLU A 89 18.29 1.45 7.63
N GLN A 90 17.19 0.92 7.09
CA GLN A 90 17.17 0.03 5.92
C GLN A 90 16.09 0.38 4.89
N GLY A 91 15.17 1.30 5.19
CA GLY A 91 13.97 1.56 4.39
C GLY A 91 14.27 1.87 2.93
N LYS A 92 15.28 2.71 2.66
CA LYS A 92 15.67 3.04 1.28
C LYS A 92 15.99 1.81 0.44
N ALA A 93 16.85 0.91 0.95
CA ALA A 93 17.24 -0.30 0.24
C ALA A 93 16.08 -1.31 0.11
N LEU A 94 15.28 -1.45 1.17
CA LEU A 94 14.08 -2.30 1.14
C LEU A 94 13.08 -1.85 0.06
N TYR A 95 12.91 -0.54 -0.12
CA TYR A 95 12.03 0.00 -1.16
C TYR A 95 12.69 0.07 -2.53
N ASP A 96 14.03 0.18 -2.65
CA ASP A 96 14.72 -0.05 -3.93
C ASP A 96 14.33 -1.42 -4.49
N ASP A 97 14.48 -2.48 -3.68
CA ASP A 97 14.16 -3.85 -4.07
C ASP A 97 12.67 -4.03 -4.41
N ALA A 98 11.77 -3.49 -3.57
CA ALA A 98 10.33 -3.61 -3.77
C ALA A 98 9.83 -2.87 -5.02
N LEU A 99 10.39 -1.69 -5.31
CA LEU A 99 10.07 -0.91 -6.50
C LEU A 99 10.58 -1.59 -7.77
N ASP A 100 11.78 -2.16 -7.74
CA ASP A 100 12.30 -2.94 -8.86
C ASP A 100 11.48 -4.20 -9.13
N LEU A 101 11.07 -4.91 -8.08
CA LEU A 101 10.16 -6.06 -8.19
C LEU A 101 8.82 -5.62 -8.80
N ALA A 102 8.22 -4.54 -8.31
CA ALA A 102 6.95 -4.02 -8.81
C ALA A 102 7.06 -3.63 -10.30
N ARG A 103 8.14 -2.97 -10.71
CA ARG A 103 8.38 -2.62 -12.11
C ARG A 103 8.43 -3.86 -13.00
N GLN A 104 9.24 -4.85 -12.64
CA GLN A 104 9.38 -6.10 -13.40
C GLN A 104 8.05 -6.85 -13.49
N LEU A 105 7.33 -6.95 -12.37
CA LEU A 105 6.05 -7.64 -12.29
C LEU A 105 4.99 -6.96 -13.16
N ARG A 106 4.93 -5.62 -13.16
CA ARG A 106 4.04 -4.85 -14.05
C ARG A 106 4.32 -5.15 -15.53
N GLU A 107 5.59 -5.16 -15.94
CA GLU A 107 5.99 -5.49 -17.32
C GLU A 107 5.60 -6.93 -17.70
N GLN A 108 5.75 -7.88 -16.79
CA GLN A 108 5.40 -9.29 -17.03
C GLN A 108 3.89 -9.50 -17.11
N ILE A 109 3.10 -8.89 -16.21
CA ILE A 109 1.64 -8.96 -16.23
C ILE A 109 1.09 -8.34 -17.52
N ALA A 110 1.64 -7.22 -17.97
CA ALA A 110 1.21 -6.55 -19.19
C ALA A 110 1.42 -7.37 -20.47
N ARG A 111 2.20 -8.47 -20.41
CA ARG A 111 2.38 -9.43 -21.52
C ARG A 111 1.33 -10.54 -21.53
N ILE A 112 0.49 -10.63 -20.51
CA ILE A 112 -0.59 -11.62 -20.45
C ILE A 112 -1.79 -11.06 -21.22
N ASP A 113 -2.23 -11.79 -22.24
CA ASP A 113 -3.30 -11.34 -23.15
C ASP A 113 -4.59 -11.01 -22.38
N GLY A 114 -5.14 -9.83 -22.67
CA GLY A 114 -6.37 -9.31 -22.06
C GLY A 114 -6.18 -8.65 -20.69
N MET A 115 -4.95 -8.54 -20.18
CA MET A 115 -4.63 -7.70 -19.02
C MET A 115 -4.01 -6.37 -19.45
N ARG A 116 -4.48 -5.27 -18.86
CA ARG A 116 -3.82 -3.96 -18.93
C ARG A 116 -3.45 -3.51 -17.52
N VAL A 117 -2.16 -3.35 -17.27
CA VAL A 117 -1.67 -2.77 -16.01
C VAL A 117 -1.79 -1.25 -16.06
N HIS A 118 -2.46 -0.64 -15.08
CA HIS A 118 -2.61 0.80 -15.00
C HIS A 118 -1.36 1.50 -14.45
N GLY A 119 -1.03 2.65 -15.03
CA GLY A 119 0.13 3.47 -14.69
C GLY A 119 -0.23 4.91 -14.31
N ARG A 120 0.80 5.76 -14.16
CA ARG A 120 0.64 7.19 -13.83
C ARG A 120 -0.19 7.92 -14.88
N GLU A 121 -0.05 7.55 -16.15
CA GLU A 121 -0.78 8.13 -17.28
C GLU A 121 -2.31 7.93 -17.17
N ASP A 122 -2.75 6.87 -16.47
CA ASP A 122 -4.17 6.62 -16.26
C ASP A 122 -4.74 7.53 -15.15
N PHE A 123 -3.99 7.69 -14.06
CA PHE A 123 -4.48 8.31 -12.82
C PHE A 123 -4.03 9.74 -12.56
N CYS A 124 -2.93 10.20 -13.18
CA CYS A 124 -2.31 11.49 -12.90
C CYS A 124 -2.52 12.49 -14.05
N GLY A 125 -2.42 13.78 -13.73
CA GLY A 125 -2.57 14.89 -14.69
C GLY A 125 -3.38 16.07 -14.14
N PRO A 126 -3.61 17.13 -14.94
CA PRO A 126 -4.39 18.29 -14.51
C PRO A 126 -5.78 17.90 -14.00
N GLY A 127 -6.08 18.24 -12.74
CA GLY A 127 -7.35 17.92 -12.09
C GLY A 127 -7.51 16.44 -11.66
N LYS A 128 -6.45 15.64 -11.74
CA LYS A 128 -6.41 14.25 -11.26
C LYS A 128 -5.46 14.10 -10.06
N ALA A 129 -5.10 12.86 -9.71
CA ALA A 129 -4.15 12.59 -8.63
C ALA A 129 -2.77 13.22 -8.91
N ALA A 130 -2.09 13.66 -7.85
CA ALA A 130 -0.75 14.22 -7.94
C ALA A 130 0.28 13.15 -8.33
N ASP A 131 0.13 11.95 -7.80
CA ASP A 131 0.99 10.80 -8.06
C ASP A 131 0.20 9.48 -7.94
N ALA A 132 0.82 8.35 -8.28
CA ALA A 132 0.29 7.01 -8.16
C ALA A 132 1.34 6.10 -7.51
N ASP A 133 0.96 5.38 -6.45
CA ASP A 133 1.84 4.43 -5.78
C ASP A 133 2.17 3.24 -6.70
N PRO A 134 3.45 3.05 -7.09
CA PRO A 134 3.86 1.96 -7.95
C PRO A 134 3.70 0.57 -7.31
N LEU A 135 3.65 0.47 -5.98
CA LEU A 135 3.45 -0.80 -5.26
C LEU A 135 1.99 -1.27 -5.30
N GLN A 136 1.05 -0.41 -5.71
CA GLN A 136 -0.34 -0.80 -5.95
C GLN A 136 -0.53 -1.16 -7.44
N ILE A 137 -0.39 -2.45 -7.77
CA ILE A 137 -0.54 -2.95 -9.14
C ILE A 137 -2.02 -3.16 -9.45
N ILE A 138 -2.61 -2.21 -10.17
CA ILE A 138 -4.00 -2.26 -10.63
C ILE A 138 -4.05 -2.80 -12.06
N ILE A 139 -4.86 -3.82 -12.29
CA ILE A 139 -4.95 -4.55 -13.55
C ILE A 139 -6.40 -4.48 -14.05
N ASP A 140 -6.62 -3.85 -15.20
CA ASP A 140 -7.90 -3.91 -15.94
C ASP A 140 -7.96 -5.24 -16.71
N ILE A 141 -9.04 -5.97 -16.49
CA ILE A 141 -9.33 -7.29 -17.08
C ILE A 141 -10.62 -7.28 -17.90
N SER A 142 -11.11 -6.10 -18.28
CA SER A 142 -12.40 -5.92 -18.97
C SER A 142 -12.44 -6.66 -20.32
N ALA A 143 -11.29 -6.93 -20.92
CA ALA A 143 -11.16 -7.67 -22.18
C ALA A 143 -11.71 -9.11 -22.08
N TRP A 144 -11.70 -9.72 -20.89
CA TRP A 144 -12.18 -11.09 -20.69
C TRP A 144 -13.69 -11.18 -20.44
N ASN A 145 -14.41 -10.05 -20.35
CA ASN A 145 -15.84 -10.03 -20.03
C ASN A 145 -16.19 -10.79 -18.72
N VAL A 146 -15.25 -10.82 -17.77
CA VAL A 146 -15.40 -11.38 -16.42
C VAL A 146 -15.15 -10.26 -15.40
N THR A 147 -15.88 -10.29 -14.28
CA THR A 147 -15.69 -9.30 -13.21
C THR A 147 -14.45 -9.60 -12.38
N GLY A 148 -13.81 -8.56 -11.85
CA GLY A 148 -12.68 -8.70 -10.92
C GLY A 148 -13.03 -9.54 -9.70
N TYR A 149 -14.27 -9.48 -9.21
CA TYR A 149 -14.75 -10.34 -8.12
C TYR A 149 -14.63 -11.82 -8.45
N ARG A 150 -15.08 -12.25 -9.65
CA ARG A 150 -15.00 -13.65 -10.07
C ARG A 150 -13.56 -14.09 -10.31
N ALA A 151 -12.73 -13.21 -10.88
CA ALA A 151 -11.30 -13.44 -11.04
C ALA A 151 -10.61 -13.65 -9.68
N ALA A 152 -10.87 -12.77 -8.70
CA ALA A 152 -10.32 -12.88 -7.35
C ALA A 152 -10.75 -14.18 -6.63
N ASP A 153 -12.04 -14.54 -6.73
CA ASP A 153 -12.55 -15.80 -6.19
C ASP A 153 -11.88 -17.03 -6.84
N TRP A 154 -11.59 -16.95 -8.14
CA TRP A 154 -10.91 -18.02 -8.86
C TRP A 154 -9.45 -18.15 -8.41
N LEU A 155 -8.71 -17.04 -8.35
CA LEU A 155 -7.32 -16.99 -7.89
C LEU A 155 -7.18 -17.54 -6.46
N ARG A 156 -8.09 -17.17 -5.56
CA ARG A 156 -8.12 -17.68 -4.18
C ARG A 156 -8.40 -19.18 -4.13
N ARG A 157 -9.36 -19.67 -4.92
CA ARG A 157 -9.77 -21.08 -4.92
C ARG A 157 -8.71 -22.02 -5.51
N HIS A 158 -8.01 -21.60 -6.57
CA HIS A 158 -7.10 -22.46 -7.31
C HIS A 158 -5.62 -22.22 -6.95
N HIS A 159 -5.23 -21.00 -6.60
CA HIS A 159 -3.85 -20.63 -6.30
C HIS A 159 -3.60 -20.16 -4.87
N ARG A 160 -4.64 -20.06 -4.03
CA ARG A 160 -4.54 -19.53 -2.65
C ARG A 160 -3.99 -18.09 -2.59
N VAL A 161 -4.15 -17.33 -3.67
CA VAL A 161 -3.76 -15.92 -3.74
C VAL A 161 -4.95 -15.06 -3.37
N ASN A 162 -4.79 -14.20 -2.36
CA ASN A 162 -5.74 -13.13 -2.06
C ASN A 162 -5.23 -11.84 -2.68
N LEU A 163 -6.08 -11.20 -3.46
CA LEU A 163 -5.81 -9.88 -4.04
C LEU A 163 -6.21 -8.79 -3.04
N HIS A 164 -5.60 -7.63 -3.19
CA HIS A 164 -5.85 -6.47 -2.34
C HIS A 164 -7.27 -5.92 -2.55
N LEU A 165 -7.63 -5.69 -3.82
CA LEU A 165 -8.93 -5.17 -4.21
C LEU A 165 -9.41 -5.84 -5.50
N ALA A 166 -10.73 -5.86 -5.67
CA ALA A 166 -11.39 -6.25 -6.89
C ALA A 166 -12.62 -5.37 -7.11
N ASP A 167 -12.89 -5.01 -8.36
CA ASP A 167 -14.12 -4.34 -8.77
C ASP A 167 -14.77 -5.07 -9.96
N HIS A 168 -15.78 -4.45 -10.58
CA HIS A 168 -16.49 -5.03 -11.73
C HIS A 168 -15.62 -5.21 -13.00
N ARG A 169 -14.41 -4.63 -13.05
CA ARG A 169 -13.51 -4.56 -14.22
C ARG A 169 -12.03 -4.80 -13.90
N ARG A 170 -11.63 -4.70 -12.64
CA ARG A 170 -10.23 -4.68 -12.22
C ARG A 170 -9.96 -5.59 -11.04
N ILE A 171 -8.71 -6.02 -10.97
CA ILE A 171 -8.10 -6.65 -9.80
C ILE A 171 -6.86 -5.86 -9.41
N SER A 172 -6.48 -5.89 -8.13
CA SER A 172 -5.30 -5.20 -7.63
C SER A 172 -4.46 -6.11 -6.74
N ALA A 173 -3.15 -6.14 -7.00
CA ALA A 173 -2.15 -6.70 -6.08
C ALA A 173 -1.43 -5.54 -5.37
N GLN A 174 -1.41 -5.58 -4.03
CA GLN A 174 -0.63 -4.63 -3.23
C GLN A 174 0.69 -5.29 -2.87
N LEU A 175 1.79 -4.71 -3.30
CA LEU A 175 3.13 -5.13 -2.88
C LEU A 175 3.57 -4.34 -1.65
N THR A 176 4.43 -4.96 -0.88
CA THR A 176 5.15 -4.36 0.25
C THR A 176 6.63 -4.68 0.14
N HIS A 177 7.46 -4.14 1.04
CA HIS A 177 8.87 -4.52 1.12
C HIS A 177 9.09 -5.98 1.57
N ALA A 178 8.04 -6.71 1.96
CA ALA A 178 8.11 -8.12 2.31
C ALA A 178 7.91 -9.06 1.11
N ASP A 179 7.53 -8.52 -0.05
CA ASP A 179 7.39 -9.29 -1.28
C ASP A 179 8.75 -9.54 -1.96
N ASP A 180 8.87 -10.70 -2.60
CA ASP A 180 10.10 -11.16 -3.22
C ASP A 180 9.79 -11.79 -4.60
N GLU A 181 10.84 -12.23 -5.31
CA GLU A 181 10.66 -12.93 -6.59
C GLU A 181 9.77 -14.18 -6.48
N ARG A 182 9.73 -14.82 -5.30
CA ARG A 182 8.91 -16.02 -5.10
C ARG A 182 7.44 -15.64 -4.99
N SER A 183 7.06 -14.61 -4.22
CA SER A 183 5.67 -14.14 -4.17
C SER A 183 5.22 -13.60 -5.54
N ALA A 184 6.09 -12.88 -6.24
CA ALA A 184 5.85 -12.42 -7.61
C ALA A 184 5.62 -13.58 -8.60
N ARG A 185 6.45 -14.63 -8.55
CA ARG A 185 6.24 -15.84 -9.37
C ARG A 185 4.90 -16.53 -9.08
N VAL A 186 4.52 -16.64 -7.80
CA VAL A 186 3.22 -17.23 -7.42
C VAL A 186 2.06 -16.44 -8.04
N LEU A 187 2.12 -15.11 -7.96
CA LEU A 187 1.10 -14.25 -8.56
C LEU A 187 1.06 -14.39 -10.09
N LEU A 188 2.22 -14.36 -10.76
CA LEU A 188 2.30 -14.49 -12.22
C LEU A 188 1.76 -15.82 -12.73
N THR A 189 2.10 -16.93 -12.09
CA THR A 189 1.54 -18.24 -12.42
C THR A 189 0.02 -18.21 -12.28
N ALA A 190 -0.49 -17.69 -11.16
CA ALA A 190 -1.94 -17.62 -10.92
C ALA A 190 -2.68 -16.76 -11.95
N LEU A 191 -2.10 -15.61 -12.32
CA LEU A 191 -2.64 -14.71 -13.33
C LEU A 191 -2.61 -15.32 -14.73
N THR A 192 -1.54 -16.06 -15.07
CA THR A 192 -1.40 -16.75 -16.36
C THR A 192 -2.43 -17.88 -16.48
N ASP A 193 -2.58 -18.70 -15.44
CA ASP A 193 -3.55 -19.80 -15.44
C ASP A 193 -4.99 -19.28 -15.46
N LEU A 194 -5.26 -18.14 -14.80
CA LEU A 194 -6.54 -17.45 -14.91
C LEU A 194 -6.80 -16.99 -16.34
N ALA A 195 -5.82 -16.38 -17.01
CA ALA A 195 -5.95 -15.92 -18.40
C ALA A 195 -6.21 -17.07 -19.38
N ALA A 196 -5.62 -18.25 -19.13
CA ALA A 196 -5.89 -19.45 -19.93
C ALA A 196 -7.25 -20.10 -19.64
N HIS A 197 -7.87 -19.77 -18.50
CA HIS A 197 -9.17 -20.30 -18.09
C HIS A 197 -10.36 -19.50 -18.65
N VAL A 198 -10.19 -18.19 -18.83
CA VAL A 198 -11.26 -17.24 -19.18
C VAL A 198 -11.53 -17.13 -20.68
#